data_AF-A0A9P5WXT6-F1
#
_entry.id   AF-A0A9P5WXT6-F1
#
_cell.length_a   1.000
_cell.length_b   1.000
_cell.length_c   1.000
_cell.angle_alpha   90.00
_cell.angle_beta   90.00
_cell.angle_gamma   90.00
#
_symmetry.space_group_name_H-M   'P 1'
#
loop_
_entity.id
_entity.type
_entity.pdbx_description
1 polymer ?
#
loop_
_entity_poly.entity_id
_entity_poly.type
_entity_poly.pdbx_seq_one_letter_code
_entity_poly.pdbx_strand_id
1 'polypeptide(L)'
;MLSILFTDVNAYTAFEYLREKRMVGAEVDSAARHPPPRCHPNAHKDLRDHIANSFDDPARAMVVFGPAGVGKTAIAQTMAEEFKASDRLGASLFFSGRGDRNDPDKVVPTLVYQLALTYPEYKNLVFRRLSIDPTILDKTLRVQFEELITKPFQQLGESEIPLRTSVVVLDGLDECTGKMAQRELLELIGNYVQEVPSSPLWWMISSRPEPHLKDLLSQEDFQGENKCTVLSVDEAGSQQAPNMNPLVPMDGSQAFVLAMGG
;
A
#
# COMPACT_ATOMS: atom_id res chain seq x y z
N MET A 1 -39.86 -4.66 -1.07
CA MET A 1 -39.61 -4.71 -2.53
C MET A 1 -39.14 -3.35 -3.08
N LEU A 2 -39.71 -2.22 -2.64
CA LEU A 2 -39.21 -0.87 -3.00
C LEU A 2 -37.86 -0.48 -2.36
N SER A 3 -37.51 -0.99 -1.18
CA SER A 3 -36.23 -0.67 -0.51
C SER A 3 -35.01 -1.30 -1.19
N ILE A 4 -35.18 -2.45 -1.84
CA ILE A 4 -34.09 -3.20 -2.50
C ILE A 4 -33.72 -2.54 -3.84
N LEU A 5 -34.72 -2.08 -4.59
CA LEU A 5 -34.50 -1.41 -5.88
C LEU A 5 -33.87 0.00 -5.72
N PHE A 6 -34.19 0.72 -4.62
CA PHE A 6 -33.59 2.03 -4.34
C PHE A 6 -32.12 1.93 -3.91
N THR A 7 -31.74 0.88 -3.18
CA THR A 7 -30.33 0.63 -2.82
C THR A 7 -29.47 0.25 -4.02
N ASP A 8 -30.00 -0.52 -4.97
CA ASP A 8 -29.25 -0.96 -6.16
C ASP A 8 -28.96 0.19 -7.14
N VAL A 9 -29.91 1.10 -7.37
CA VAL A 9 -29.71 2.25 -8.27
C VAL A 9 -28.67 3.23 -7.71
N ASN A 10 -28.67 3.46 -6.39
CA ASN A 10 -27.69 4.32 -5.73
C ASN A 10 -26.30 3.69 -5.70
N ALA A 11 -26.21 2.38 -5.52
CA ALA A 11 -24.95 1.63 -5.57
C ALA A 11 -24.33 1.63 -6.97
N TYR A 12 -25.14 1.44 -8.02
CA TYR A 12 -24.71 1.52 -9.41
C TYR A 12 -24.17 2.92 -9.77
N THR A 13 -24.89 3.96 -9.34
CA THR A 13 -24.48 5.37 -9.56
C THR A 13 -23.17 5.70 -8.84
N ALA A 14 -23.02 5.24 -7.59
CA ALA A 14 -21.77 5.41 -6.83
C ALA A 14 -20.58 4.70 -7.49
N PHE A 15 -20.79 3.51 -8.05
CA PHE A 15 -19.74 2.76 -8.73
C PHE A 15 -19.28 3.42 -10.02
N GLU A 16 -20.20 3.88 -10.87
CA GLU A 16 -19.82 4.57 -12.11
C GLU A 16 -19.15 5.92 -11.81
N TYR A 17 -19.62 6.67 -10.81
CA TYR A 17 -18.95 7.92 -10.40
C TYR A 17 -17.52 7.66 -9.91
N LEU A 18 -17.32 6.62 -9.10
CA LEU A 18 -15.99 6.18 -8.68
C LEU A 18 -15.11 5.76 -9.87
N ARG A 19 -15.69 5.03 -10.83
CA ARG A 19 -15.01 4.58 -12.05
C ARG A 19 -14.54 5.73 -12.92
N GLU A 20 -15.29 6.83 -12.99
CA GLU A 20 -14.93 8.04 -13.75
C GLU A 20 -13.77 8.81 -13.10
N LYS A 21 -13.66 8.77 -11.76
CA LYS A 21 -12.63 9.49 -10.99
C LYS A 21 -11.29 8.78 -10.94
N ARG A 22 -11.18 7.54 -11.42
CA ARG A 22 -9.94 6.76 -11.37
C ARG A 22 -8.88 7.25 -12.37
N MET A 23 -7.64 6.89 -12.08
CA MET A 23 -6.47 7.06 -12.94
C MET A 23 -6.41 5.92 -13.96
N VAL A 24 -7.10 6.11 -15.09
CA VAL A 24 -7.13 5.14 -16.18
C VAL A 24 -5.71 4.86 -16.69
N GLY A 25 -5.32 3.60 -16.79
CA GLY A 25 -4.04 3.24 -17.39
C GLY A 25 -2.95 2.91 -16.37
N ALA A 26 -3.23 3.08 -15.08
CA ALA A 26 -2.25 2.90 -14.01
C ALA A 26 -2.27 1.49 -13.40
N GLU A 27 -3.28 0.67 -13.68
CA GLU A 27 -3.42 -0.67 -13.11
C GLU A 27 -2.42 -1.67 -13.71
N VAL A 28 -2.07 -2.72 -12.95
CA VAL A 28 -1.07 -3.73 -13.32
C VAL A 28 -1.28 -4.35 -14.71
N ASP A 29 -2.54 -4.52 -15.11
CA ASP A 29 -2.99 -5.21 -16.32
C ASP A 29 -3.54 -4.27 -17.40
N SER A 30 -3.32 -2.96 -17.25
CA SER A 30 -3.81 -2.00 -18.23
C SER A 30 -3.15 -2.15 -19.60
N ALA A 31 -3.95 -2.07 -20.67
CA ALA A 31 -3.47 -2.04 -22.05
C ALA A 31 -2.47 -0.90 -22.31
N ALA A 32 -2.61 0.23 -21.60
CA ALA A 32 -1.69 1.37 -21.69
C ALA A 32 -0.27 1.04 -21.20
N ARG A 33 -0.11 -0.08 -20.49
CA ARG A 33 1.17 -0.56 -19.93
C ARG A 33 1.75 -1.71 -20.74
N HIS A 34 1.19 -2.06 -21.90
CA HIS A 34 1.70 -3.15 -22.71
C HIS A 34 2.80 -2.70 -23.69
N PRO A 35 3.94 -3.42 -23.82
CA PRO A 35 4.36 -4.53 -22.96
C PRO A 35 4.82 -4.01 -21.58
N PRO A 36 4.55 -4.75 -20.49
CA PRO A 36 4.93 -4.31 -19.16
C PRO A 36 6.45 -4.38 -18.97
N PRO A 37 7.05 -3.53 -18.13
CA PRO A 37 8.45 -3.62 -17.74
C PRO A 37 8.74 -5.01 -17.15
N ARG A 38 9.78 -5.69 -17.64
CA ARG A 38 10.13 -7.03 -17.19
C ARG A 38 11.39 -7.02 -16.37
N CYS A 39 11.35 -7.71 -15.23
CA CYS A 39 12.54 -8.07 -14.48
C CYS A 39 13.08 -9.39 -15.04
N HIS A 40 14.40 -9.50 -15.24
CA HIS A 40 14.99 -10.80 -15.58
C HIS A 40 14.76 -11.78 -14.41
N PRO A 41 14.46 -13.08 -14.64
CA PRO A 41 14.08 -14.01 -13.55
C PRO A 41 15.10 -14.15 -12.41
N ASN A 42 16.37 -13.84 -12.67
CA ASN A 42 17.43 -13.84 -11.66
C ASN A 42 17.76 -12.44 -11.10
N ALA A 43 17.26 -11.37 -11.72
CA ALA A 43 17.48 -10.03 -11.21
C ALA A 43 16.67 -9.82 -9.92
N HIS A 44 17.32 -9.19 -8.93
CA HIS A 44 16.73 -8.86 -7.63
C HIS A 44 16.00 -10.04 -6.97
N LYS A 45 16.46 -11.27 -7.19
CA LYS A 45 15.78 -12.47 -6.68
C LYS A 45 15.64 -12.43 -5.17
N ASP A 46 16.73 -12.17 -4.45
CA ASP A 46 16.72 -12.10 -2.99
C ASP A 46 15.75 -11.03 -2.46
N LEU A 47 15.62 -9.91 -3.18
CA LEU A 47 14.69 -8.83 -2.83
C LEU A 47 13.24 -9.27 -3.04
N ARG A 48 12.95 -9.91 -4.18
CA ARG A 48 11.61 -10.43 -4.47
C ARG A 48 11.22 -11.54 -3.49
N ASP A 49 12.14 -12.43 -3.18
CA ASP A 49 11.96 -13.48 -2.18
C ASP A 49 11.71 -12.84 -0.80
N HIS A 50 12.45 -11.80 -0.43
CA HIS A 50 12.20 -11.08 0.82
C HIS A 50 10.80 -10.45 0.84
N ILE A 51 10.42 -9.68 -0.20
CA ILE A 51 9.08 -9.06 -0.32
C ILE A 51 7.97 -10.12 -0.20
N ALA A 52 8.11 -11.25 -0.90
CA ALA A 52 7.10 -12.32 -0.91
C ALA A 52 6.89 -12.98 0.46
N ASN A 53 7.90 -12.91 1.34
CA ASN A 53 7.90 -13.52 2.67
C ASN A 53 7.64 -12.51 3.81
N SER A 54 7.52 -11.21 3.50
CA SER A 54 7.30 -10.16 4.50
C SER A 54 5.84 -9.96 4.92
N PHE A 55 4.91 -10.82 4.49
CA PHE A 55 3.49 -10.65 4.83
C PHE A 55 3.15 -10.97 6.28
N ASP A 56 4.00 -11.75 6.94
CA ASP A 56 3.88 -12.07 8.37
C ASP A 56 4.70 -11.10 9.24
N ASP A 57 5.45 -10.17 8.63
CA ASP A 57 6.18 -9.15 9.36
C ASP A 57 5.19 -8.18 10.04
N PRO A 58 5.49 -7.69 11.26
CA PRO A 58 4.65 -6.68 11.93
C PRO A 58 4.48 -5.40 11.11
N ALA A 59 5.48 -5.07 10.28
CA ALA A 59 5.43 -3.95 9.35
C ALA A 59 4.57 -4.28 8.14
N ARG A 60 3.44 -3.57 7.99
CA ARG A 60 2.51 -3.74 6.86
C ARG A 60 2.75 -2.75 5.72
N ALA A 61 3.89 -2.10 5.69
CA ALA A 61 4.33 -1.27 4.58
C ALA A 61 5.81 -1.46 4.29
N MET A 62 6.16 -1.43 3.01
CA MET A 62 7.53 -1.50 2.54
C MET A 62 7.77 -0.46 1.44
N VAL A 63 8.83 0.33 1.59
CA VAL A 63 9.28 1.31 0.59
C VAL A 63 10.58 0.82 -0.05
N VAL A 64 10.53 0.58 -1.36
CA VAL A 64 11.68 0.24 -2.19
C VAL A 64 12.21 1.52 -2.86
N PHE A 65 13.33 2.02 -2.34
CA PHE A 65 14.03 3.18 -2.87
C PHE A 65 15.18 2.82 -3.79
N GLY A 66 15.47 3.70 -4.73
CA GLY A 66 16.66 3.57 -5.56
C GLY A 66 16.71 4.58 -6.70
N PRO A 67 17.87 4.81 -7.32
CA PRO A 67 18.03 5.70 -8.47
C PRO A 67 17.13 5.34 -9.67
N ALA A 68 17.03 6.26 -10.65
CA ALA A 68 16.38 5.94 -11.91
C ALA A 68 17.14 4.81 -12.63
N GLY A 69 16.43 3.91 -13.31
CA GLY A 69 17.04 2.84 -14.11
C GLY A 69 17.41 1.56 -13.36
N VAL A 70 17.38 1.53 -12.02
CA VAL A 70 17.72 0.32 -11.22
C VAL A 70 16.64 -0.78 -11.22
N GLY A 71 15.63 -0.68 -12.07
CA GLY A 71 14.63 -1.74 -12.25
C GLY A 71 13.48 -1.77 -11.22
N LYS A 72 13.28 -0.75 -10.37
CA LYS A 72 12.18 -0.70 -9.39
C LYS A 72 10.80 -0.99 -9.98
N THR A 73 10.43 -0.32 -11.07
CA THR A 73 9.15 -0.57 -11.77
C THR A 73 9.05 -1.99 -12.30
N ALA A 74 10.16 -2.59 -12.75
CA ALA A 74 10.17 -3.98 -13.19
C ALA A 74 9.97 -4.94 -12.00
N ILE A 75 10.56 -4.65 -10.84
CA ILE A 75 10.33 -5.40 -9.59
C ILE A 75 8.86 -5.26 -9.18
N ALA A 76 8.34 -4.03 -9.08
CA ALA A 76 6.95 -3.77 -8.69
C ALA A 76 5.95 -4.44 -9.64
N GLN A 77 6.22 -4.44 -10.94
CA GLN A 77 5.42 -5.15 -11.92
C GLN A 77 5.43 -6.66 -11.68
N THR A 78 6.61 -7.28 -11.55
CA THR A 78 6.75 -8.72 -11.31
C THR A 78 6.06 -9.13 -10.01
N MET A 79 6.26 -8.38 -8.92
CA MET A 79 5.60 -8.67 -7.64
C MET A 79 4.07 -8.52 -7.76
N ALA A 80 3.56 -7.47 -8.42
CA ALA A 80 2.13 -7.30 -8.62
C ALA A 80 1.51 -8.45 -9.45
N GLU A 81 2.20 -8.94 -10.47
CA GLU A 81 1.77 -10.12 -11.25
C GLU A 81 1.75 -11.40 -10.39
N GLU A 82 2.76 -11.62 -9.55
CA GLU A 82 2.83 -12.76 -8.62
C GLU A 82 1.74 -12.69 -7.54
N PHE A 83 1.46 -11.50 -6.99
CA PHE A 83 0.37 -11.28 -6.04
C PHE A 83 -0.99 -11.49 -6.70
N LYS A 84 -1.16 -11.06 -7.95
CA LYS A 84 -2.39 -11.32 -8.70
C LYS A 84 -2.58 -12.81 -8.95
N ALA A 85 -1.53 -13.51 -9.38
CA ALA A 85 -1.57 -14.96 -9.63
C ALA A 85 -1.87 -15.78 -8.37
N SER A 86 -1.48 -15.28 -7.19
CA SER A 86 -1.77 -15.90 -5.90
C SER A 86 -3.03 -15.36 -5.21
N ASP A 87 -3.83 -14.54 -5.88
CA ASP A 87 -5.06 -13.94 -5.35
C ASP A 87 -4.84 -13.11 -4.07
N ARG A 88 -3.71 -12.38 -4.03
CA ARG A 88 -3.33 -11.46 -2.96
C ARG A 88 -3.29 -10.00 -3.41
N LEU A 89 -3.36 -9.71 -4.71
CA LEU A 89 -3.30 -8.32 -5.17
C LEU A 89 -4.65 -7.64 -4.91
N GLY A 90 -4.69 -6.68 -3.98
CA GLY A 90 -5.87 -5.87 -3.70
C GLY A 90 -6.02 -4.70 -4.67
N ALA A 91 -4.94 -3.97 -4.89
CA ALA A 91 -4.91 -2.86 -5.83
C ALA A 91 -3.48 -2.59 -6.34
N SER A 92 -3.39 -1.94 -7.49
CA SER A 92 -2.11 -1.50 -8.07
C SER A 92 -2.26 -0.14 -8.74
N LEU A 93 -1.24 0.71 -8.60
CA LEU A 93 -1.16 2.00 -9.25
C LEU A 93 0.29 2.29 -9.62
N PHE A 94 0.54 2.37 -10.92
CA PHE A 94 1.85 2.68 -11.49
C PHE A 94 1.83 4.11 -12.03
N PHE A 95 2.48 5.00 -11.28
CA PHE A 95 2.61 6.40 -11.67
C PHE A 95 3.44 6.55 -12.94
N SER A 96 3.21 7.64 -13.67
CA SER A 96 4.02 7.99 -14.83
C SER A 96 4.02 9.49 -15.11
N GLY A 97 5.19 10.12 -15.04
CA GLY A 97 5.37 11.53 -15.39
C GLY A 97 5.28 11.83 -16.89
N ARG A 98 5.18 10.80 -17.76
CA ARG A 98 5.09 10.94 -19.22
C ARG A 98 3.66 10.90 -19.76
N GLY A 99 2.65 10.87 -18.89
CA GLY A 99 1.23 10.89 -19.26
C GLY A 99 0.35 11.28 -18.08
N ASP A 100 -0.95 11.02 -18.16
CA ASP A 100 -1.94 11.47 -17.17
C ASP A 100 -2.05 10.55 -15.94
N ARG A 101 -0.95 9.85 -15.60
CA ARG A 101 -0.88 8.88 -14.50
C ARG A 101 -0.07 9.42 -13.33
N ASN A 102 -0.26 10.68 -13.02
CA ASN A 102 0.48 11.40 -11.99
C ASN A 102 -0.42 12.32 -11.16
N ASP A 103 -1.74 12.22 -11.32
CA ASP A 103 -2.69 13.06 -10.61
C ASP A 103 -2.97 12.51 -9.20
N PRO A 104 -2.57 13.23 -8.12
CA PRO A 104 -2.80 12.78 -6.75
C PRO A 104 -4.30 12.63 -6.41
N ASP A 105 -5.18 13.44 -7.00
CA ASP A 105 -6.62 13.41 -6.71
C ASP A 105 -7.28 12.12 -7.20
N LYS A 106 -6.62 11.40 -8.10
CA LYS A 106 -7.09 10.12 -8.65
C LYS A 106 -6.54 8.91 -7.90
N VAL A 107 -5.62 9.07 -6.95
CA VAL A 107 -4.99 7.93 -6.26
C VAL A 107 -6.02 7.15 -5.44
N VAL A 108 -6.69 7.81 -4.49
CA VAL A 108 -7.68 7.13 -3.63
C VAL A 108 -8.84 6.56 -4.45
N PRO A 109 -9.48 7.27 -5.40
CA PRO A 109 -10.53 6.69 -6.23
C PRO A 109 -10.09 5.42 -6.96
N THR A 110 -8.85 5.38 -7.46
CA THR A 110 -8.30 4.22 -8.16
C THR A 110 -8.10 3.01 -7.25
N LEU A 111 -7.59 3.24 -6.04
CA LEU A 111 -7.40 2.18 -5.04
C LEU A 111 -8.74 1.64 -4.56
N VAL A 112 -9.66 2.53 -4.20
CA VAL A 112 -11.00 2.19 -3.72
C VAL A 112 -11.76 1.38 -4.78
N TYR A 113 -11.68 1.78 -6.04
CA TYR A 113 -12.31 1.05 -7.15
C TYR A 113 -11.80 -0.39 -7.26
N GLN A 114 -10.48 -0.59 -7.23
CA GLN A 114 -9.86 -1.93 -7.29
C GLN A 114 -10.20 -2.77 -6.06
N LEU A 115 -10.07 -2.21 -4.86
CA LEU A 115 -10.40 -2.91 -3.60
C LEU A 115 -11.88 -3.31 -3.53
N ALA A 116 -12.78 -2.48 -4.05
CA ALA A 116 -14.21 -2.80 -4.14
C ALA A 116 -14.53 -3.91 -5.15
N LEU A 117 -13.67 -4.18 -6.12
CA LEU A 117 -13.80 -5.34 -7.00
C LEU A 117 -13.33 -6.63 -6.31
N THR A 118 -12.35 -6.52 -5.41
CA THR A 118 -11.74 -7.65 -4.69
C THR A 118 -12.53 -8.05 -3.45
N TYR A 119 -13.10 -7.09 -2.72
CA TYR A 119 -13.74 -7.31 -1.41
C TYR A 119 -15.22 -6.89 -1.41
N PRO A 120 -16.17 -7.84 -1.48
CA PRO A 120 -17.60 -7.53 -1.46
C PRO A 120 -18.07 -6.76 -0.21
N GLU A 121 -17.52 -7.08 0.96
CA GLU A 121 -17.87 -6.44 2.23
C GLU A 121 -17.39 -4.99 2.25
N TYR A 122 -16.14 -4.75 1.85
CA TYR A 122 -15.57 -3.42 1.66
C TYR A 122 -16.39 -2.60 0.64
N LYS A 123 -16.74 -3.20 -0.50
CA LYS A 123 -17.57 -2.58 -1.53
C LYS A 123 -18.89 -2.07 -0.96
N ASN A 124 -19.56 -2.86 -0.14
CA ASN A 124 -20.83 -2.47 0.48
C ASN A 124 -20.68 -1.26 1.41
N LEU A 125 -19.61 -1.21 2.20
CA LEU A 125 -19.33 -0.09 3.11
C LEU A 125 -19.06 1.20 2.33
N VAL A 126 -18.18 1.13 1.33
CA VAL A 126 -17.81 2.28 0.49
C VAL A 126 -18.99 2.79 -0.31
N PHE A 127 -19.78 1.91 -0.93
CA PHE A 127 -20.90 2.34 -1.78
C PHE A 127 -22.03 2.91 -0.94
N ARG A 128 -22.28 2.36 0.25
CA ARG A 128 -23.16 3.01 1.23
C ARG A 128 -22.63 4.40 1.56
N ARG A 129 -21.33 4.56 1.82
CA ARG A 129 -20.75 5.86 2.15
C ARG A 129 -20.89 6.88 1.03
N LEU A 130 -20.60 6.47 -0.21
CA LEU A 130 -20.70 7.31 -1.41
C LEU A 130 -22.14 7.62 -1.83
N SER A 131 -23.10 6.71 -1.58
CA SER A 131 -24.51 7.00 -1.81
C SER A 131 -25.09 8.05 -0.84
N ILE A 132 -24.50 8.18 0.36
CA ILE A 132 -24.86 9.22 1.32
C ILE A 132 -24.18 10.55 0.97
N ASP A 133 -22.90 10.52 0.61
CA ASP A 133 -22.13 11.72 0.26
C ASP A 133 -21.18 11.42 -0.91
N PRO A 134 -21.63 11.63 -2.17
CA PRO A 134 -20.79 11.41 -3.33
C PRO A 134 -19.67 12.45 -3.46
N THR A 135 -19.81 13.62 -2.81
CA THR A 135 -18.82 14.71 -2.89
C THR A 135 -17.49 14.34 -2.25
N ILE A 136 -17.41 13.23 -1.50
CA ILE A 136 -16.14 12.73 -0.93
C ILE A 136 -15.07 12.60 -2.00
N LEU A 137 -15.41 12.14 -3.22
CA LEU A 137 -14.44 11.98 -4.31
C LEU A 137 -13.89 13.32 -4.85
N ASP A 138 -14.45 14.44 -4.41
CA ASP A 138 -13.99 15.80 -4.72
C ASP A 138 -13.32 16.48 -3.52
N LYS A 139 -13.24 15.80 -2.36
CA LYS A 139 -12.58 16.31 -1.15
C LYS A 139 -11.08 16.07 -1.20
N THR A 140 -10.38 16.63 -0.22
CA THR A 140 -8.93 16.48 -0.10
C THR A 140 -8.51 15.01 -0.01
N LEU A 141 -7.28 14.71 -0.44
CA LEU A 141 -6.67 13.38 -0.38
C LEU A 141 -6.87 12.72 1.00
N ARG A 142 -6.59 13.46 2.08
CA ARG A 142 -6.79 13.00 3.46
C ARG A 142 -8.21 12.58 3.77
N VAL A 143 -9.20 13.38 3.37
CA VAL A 143 -10.62 13.05 3.62
C VAL A 143 -11.03 11.83 2.80
N GLN A 144 -10.59 11.73 1.55
CA GLN A 144 -10.86 10.55 0.73
C GLN A 144 -10.26 9.29 1.36
N PHE A 145 -8.99 9.35 1.76
CA PHE A 145 -8.28 8.21 2.36
C PHE A 145 -8.96 7.78 3.66
N GLU A 146 -9.30 8.73 4.53
CA GLU A 146 -9.97 8.46 5.81
C GLU A 146 -11.35 7.81 5.62
N GLU A 147 -12.20 8.42 4.78
CA GLU A 147 -13.59 8.00 4.62
C GLU A 147 -13.74 6.71 3.79
N LEU A 148 -12.80 6.43 2.88
CA LEU A 148 -12.92 5.35 1.91
C LEU A 148 -11.90 4.22 2.11
N ILE A 149 -10.84 4.42 2.89
CA ILE A 149 -9.84 3.38 3.20
C ILE A 149 -9.77 3.14 4.71
N THR A 150 -9.40 4.13 5.52
CA THR A 150 -9.21 3.96 6.97
C THR A 150 -10.47 3.42 7.66
N LYS A 151 -11.57 4.17 7.61
CA LYS A 151 -12.82 3.81 8.31
C LYS A 151 -13.42 2.49 7.83
N PRO A 152 -13.53 2.21 6.50
CA PRO A 152 -14.07 0.93 6.06
C PRO A 152 -13.24 -0.28 6.52
N PHE A 153 -11.91 -0.20 6.48
CA PHE A 153 -11.07 -1.32 6.95
C PHE A 153 -11.05 -1.45 8.46
N GLN A 154 -11.20 -0.35 9.20
CA GLN A 154 -11.41 -0.42 10.65
C GLN A 154 -12.70 -1.17 11.00
N GLN A 155 -13.81 -0.84 10.32
CA GLN A 155 -15.09 -1.54 10.50
C GLN A 155 -15.02 -3.01 10.12
N LEU A 156 -14.29 -3.35 9.05
CA LEU A 156 -14.08 -4.75 8.67
C LEU A 156 -13.23 -5.51 9.69
N GLY A 157 -12.22 -4.88 10.26
CA GLY A 157 -11.37 -5.47 11.29
C GLY A 157 -12.08 -5.71 12.63
N GLU A 158 -13.20 -5.03 12.88
CA GLU A 158 -14.11 -5.30 14.02
C GLU A 158 -15.04 -6.49 13.78
N SER A 159 -15.15 -6.96 12.53
CA SER A 159 -15.95 -8.13 12.20
C SER A 159 -15.18 -9.43 12.43
N GLU A 160 -15.87 -10.52 12.75
CA GLU A 160 -15.27 -11.86 12.87
C GLU A 160 -14.96 -12.51 11.50
N ILE A 161 -14.98 -11.73 10.41
CA ILE A 161 -14.72 -12.22 9.05
C ILE A 161 -13.21 -12.33 8.86
N PRO A 162 -12.64 -13.53 8.64
CA PRO A 162 -11.22 -13.66 8.38
C PRO A 162 -10.87 -13.01 7.04
N LEU A 163 -10.05 -11.97 7.07
CA LEU A 163 -9.54 -11.31 5.87
C LEU A 163 -8.13 -11.80 5.57
N ARG A 164 -7.93 -12.27 4.34
CA ARG A 164 -6.61 -12.62 3.83
C ARG A 164 -5.81 -11.35 3.54
N THR A 165 -4.51 -11.36 3.86
CA THR A 165 -3.59 -10.28 3.50
C THR A 165 -3.69 -9.93 2.02
N SER A 166 -3.86 -8.63 1.75
CA SER A 166 -4.01 -8.05 0.43
C SER A 166 -2.94 -7.02 0.17
N VAL A 167 -2.28 -7.09 -0.97
CA VAL A 167 -1.20 -6.18 -1.33
C VAL A 167 -1.72 -5.01 -2.15
N VAL A 168 -1.38 -3.80 -1.73
CA VAL A 168 -1.52 -2.57 -2.51
C VAL A 168 -0.16 -2.15 -3.03
N VAL A 169 0.01 -2.11 -4.35
CA VAL A 169 1.28 -1.71 -5.00
C VAL A 169 1.18 -0.29 -5.53
N LEU A 170 2.05 0.60 -5.06
CA LEU A 170 2.23 1.96 -5.57
C LEU A 170 3.64 2.09 -6.16
N ASP A 171 3.76 2.12 -7.48
CA ASP A 171 5.06 2.24 -8.15
C ASP A 171 5.31 3.66 -8.67
N GLY A 172 6.50 4.20 -8.39
CA GLY A 172 6.92 5.51 -8.88
C GLY A 172 6.27 6.68 -8.15
N LEU A 173 6.16 6.62 -6.82
CA LEU A 173 5.56 7.71 -6.02
C LEU A 173 6.20 9.08 -6.31
N ASP A 174 7.50 9.13 -6.62
CA ASP A 174 8.22 10.33 -7.04
C ASP A 174 7.67 10.98 -8.33
N GLU A 175 6.95 10.21 -9.15
CA GLU A 175 6.31 10.69 -10.38
C GLU A 175 4.90 11.23 -10.17
N CYS A 176 4.31 11.07 -8.97
CA CYS A 176 3.04 11.70 -8.60
C CYS A 176 3.20 13.23 -8.50
N THR A 177 2.23 14.01 -8.97
CA THR A 177 2.35 15.46 -9.07
C THR A 177 2.31 16.10 -7.68
N GLY A 178 3.32 16.91 -7.37
CA GLY A 178 3.37 17.72 -6.16
C GLY A 178 4.03 17.02 -4.98
N LYS A 179 5.15 17.57 -4.51
CA LYS A 179 5.93 17.03 -3.37
C LYS A 179 5.11 16.88 -2.09
N MET A 180 4.18 17.81 -1.85
CA MET A 180 3.29 17.75 -0.69
C MET A 180 2.33 16.57 -0.77
N ALA A 181 1.77 16.27 -1.94
CA ALA A 181 0.88 15.12 -2.13
C ALA A 181 1.64 13.80 -2.01
N GLN A 182 2.86 13.72 -2.56
CA GLN A 182 3.74 12.54 -2.39
C GLN A 182 4.01 12.26 -0.90
N ARG A 183 4.33 13.30 -0.14
CA ARG A 183 4.57 13.22 1.31
C ARG A 183 3.29 12.82 2.06
N GLU A 184 2.17 13.48 1.76
CA GLU A 184 0.88 13.20 2.41
C GLU A 184 0.41 11.77 2.15
N LEU A 185 0.56 11.24 0.94
CA LEU A 185 0.25 9.84 0.63
C LEU A 185 1.03 8.87 1.52
N LEU A 186 2.34 9.10 1.66
CA LEU A 186 3.18 8.26 2.49
C LEU A 186 2.77 8.37 3.96
N GLU A 187 2.57 9.58 4.49
CA GLU A 187 2.07 9.82 5.85
C GLU A 187 0.73 9.13 6.13
N LEU A 188 -0.24 9.23 5.22
CA LEU A 188 -1.54 8.57 5.37
C LEU A 188 -1.42 7.05 5.44
N ILE A 189 -0.57 6.45 4.61
CA ILE A 189 -0.30 5.01 4.65
C ILE A 189 0.39 4.62 5.95
N GLY A 190 1.40 5.38 6.38
CA GLY A 190 2.11 5.14 7.64
C GLY A 190 1.19 5.22 8.86
N ASN A 191 0.28 6.19 8.89
CA ASN A 191 -0.72 6.33 9.96
C ASN A 191 -1.74 5.19 9.92
N TYR A 192 -2.25 4.86 8.74
CA TYR A 192 -3.18 3.74 8.54
C TYR A 192 -2.65 2.42 9.09
N VAL A 193 -1.36 2.13 8.86
CA VAL A 193 -0.74 0.88 9.35
C VAL A 193 -0.75 0.79 10.88
N GLN A 194 -0.73 1.93 11.57
CA GLN A 194 -0.78 1.98 13.04
C GLN A 194 -2.20 2.01 13.57
N GLU A 195 -3.07 2.84 12.97
CA GLU A 195 -4.42 3.10 13.44
C GLU A 195 -5.35 1.91 13.19
N VAL A 196 -5.06 1.09 12.17
CA VAL A 196 -5.90 -0.04 11.76
C VAL A 196 -5.09 -1.35 11.75
N PRO A 197 -4.58 -1.83 12.91
CA PRO A 197 -3.69 -2.98 12.97
C PRO A 197 -4.33 -4.30 12.50
N SER A 198 -5.65 -4.41 12.58
CA SER A 198 -6.44 -5.55 12.09
C SER A 198 -6.67 -5.55 10.58
N SER A 199 -6.27 -4.49 9.87
CA SER A 199 -6.46 -4.42 8.42
C SER A 199 -5.64 -5.48 7.69
N PRO A 200 -6.22 -6.12 6.66
CA PRO A 200 -5.50 -7.06 5.80
C PRO A 200 -4.55 -6.36 4.81
N LEU A 201 -4.58 -5.04 4.68
CA LEU A 201 -3.79 -4.35 3.66
C LEU A 201 -2.31 -4.32 4.04
N TRP A 202 -1.48 -4.71 3.07
CA TRP A 202 -0.04 -4.60 3.06
C TRP A 202 0.41 -3.72 1.88
N TRP A 203 1.27 -2.74 2.13
CA TRP A 203 1.60 -1.71 1.15
C TRP A 203 3.01 -1.90 0.59
N MET A 204 3.12 -2.06 -0.72
CA MET A 204 4.39 -1.99 -1.44
C MET A 204 4.49 -0.64 -2.14
N ILE A 205 5.50 0.15 -1.82
CA ILE A 205 5.71 1.47 -2.42
C ILE A 205 7.08 1.48 -3.08
N SER A 206 7.18 1.97 -4.31
CA SER A 206 8.45 2.20 -4.98
C SER A 206 8.60 3.69 -5.28
N SER A 207 9.81 4.21 -5.12
CA SER A 207 10.08 5.63 -5.40
C SER A 207 11.57 5.87 -5.65
N ARG A 208 11.89 6.99 -6.29
CA ARG A 208 13.22 7.61 -6.16
C ARG A 208 13.42 8.17 -4.77
N PRO A 209 14.68 8.27 -4.32
CA PRO A 209 15.02 8.65 -2.97
C PRO A 209 15.07 10.20 -2.88
N GLU A 210 13.95 10.85 -3.24
CA GLU A 210 13.74 12.30 -3.26
C GLU A 210 13.88 12.91 -1.85
N PRO A 211 14.44 14.12 -1.69
CA PRO A 211 14.74 14.69 -0.38
C PRO A 211 13.55 14.69 0.59
N HIS A 212 12.38 15.18 0.14
CA HIS A 212 11.20 15.28 1.02
C HIS A 212 10.62 13.92 1.45
N LEU A 213 10.88 12.85 0.68
CA LEU A 213 10.47 11.49 1.05
C LEU A 213 11.50 10.83 1.98
N LYS A 214 12.80 11.06 1.73
CA LYS A 214 13.87 10.65 2.65
C LYS A 214 13.72 11.26 4.02
N ASP A 215 13.48 12.57 4.05
CA ASP A 215 13.33 13.32 5.28
C ASP A 215 12.19 12.74 6.12
N LEU A 216 11.05 12.43 5.50
CA LEU A 216 9.91 11.79 6.16
C LEU A 216 10.26 10.39 6.69
N LEU A 217 10.87 9.53 5.87
CA LEU A 217 11.20 8.15 6.24
C LEU A 217 12.35 8.03 7.25
N SER A 218 13.07 9.13 7.47
CA SER A 218 14.14 9.22 8.47
C SER A 218 13.62 9.74 9.82
N GLN A 219 12.35 10.16 9.90
CA GLN A 219 11.74 10.54 11.17
C GLN A 219 11.53 9.31 12.04
N GLU A 220 11.78 9.43 13.35
CA GLU A 220 11.54 8.35 14.32
C GLU A 220 10.08 7.88 14.28
N ASP A 221 9.15 8.79 14.01
CA ASP A 221 7.73 8.49 13.82
C ASP A 221 7.46 7.58 12.62
N PHE A 222 8.38 7.43 11.67
CA PHE A 222 8.24 6.50 10.52
C PHE A 222 9.12 5.25 10.66
N GLN A 223 10.19 5.34 11.44
CA GLN A 223 11.12 4.24 11.75
C GLN A 223 10.74 3.46 13.02
N GLY A 224 9.79 3.95 13.81
CA GLY A 224 9.30 3.29 15.00
C GLY A 224 8.89 1.84 14.69
N GLU A 225 9.19 0.94 15.63
CA GLU A 225 8.94 -0.49 15.51
C GLU A 225 7.55 -0.75 14.91
N ASN A 226 7.49 -1.48 13.79
CA ASN A 226 6.29 -1.98 13.11
C ASN A 226 5.58 -1.09 12.08
N LYS A 227 6.15 0.03 11.60
CA LYS A 227 5.47 0.89 10.60
C LYS A 227 5.81 0.55 9.14
N CYS A 228 7.06 0.76 8.76
CA CYS A 228 7.47 0.72 7.36
C CYS A 228 8.92 0.25 7.20
N THR A 229 9.13 -0.80 6.42
CA THR A 229 10.46 -1.28 6.06
C THR A 229 10.98 -0.52 4.84
N VAL A 230 12.15 0.12 4.95
CA VAL A 230 12.78 0.81 3.80
C VAL A 230 13.91 -0.04 3.25
N LEU A 231 13.83 -0.37 1.96
CA LEU A 231 14.85 -1.13 1.24
C LEU A 231 15.49 -0.26 0.16
N SER A 232 16.81 -0.21 0.13
CA SER A 232 17.55 0.50 -0.92
C SER A 232 18.01 -0.47 -2.01
N VAL A 233 17.80 -0.08 -3.26
CA VAL A 233 18.22 -0.81 -4.47
C VAL A 233 19.21 0.05 -5.23
N ASP A 234 20.43 -0.44 -5.33
CA ASP A 234 21.53 0.23 -6.03
C ASP A 234 21.76 -0.35 -7.44
N GLU A 235 22.47 0.40 -8.27
CA GLU A 235 22.78 0.03 -9.67
C GLU A 235 23.51 -1.32 -9.81
N ALA A 236 24.19 -1.79 -8.76
CA ALA A 236 24.95 -3.05 -8.75
C ALA A 236 24.11 -4.29 -8.41
N GLY A 237 22.79 -4.17 -8.20
CA GLY A 237 21.94 -5.29 -7.76
C GLY A 237 22.24 -5.78 -6.34
N SER A 238 23.09 -5.06 -5.60
CA SER A 238 23.43 -5.30 -4.20
C SER A 238 22.42 -4.58 -3.31
N GLN A 239 21.89 -5.28 -2.31
CA GLN A 239 21.03 -4.70 -1.28
C GLN A 239 21.88 -4.25 -0.10
N GLN A 240 21.55 -3.11 0.51
CA GLN A 240 21.90 -2.83 1.90
C GLN A 240 20.62 -2.89 2.73
N ALA A 241 20.53 -3.88 3.62
CA ALA A 241 19.50 -3.92 4.66
C ALA A 241 19.73 -2.75 5.64
N PRO A 242 18.68 -2.24 6.29
CA PRO A 242 18.85 -1.31 7.40
C PRO A 242 19.74 -1.96 8.47
N ASN A 243 20.66 -1.17 9.01
CA ASN A 243 21.58 -1.60 10.06
C ASN A 243 20.74 -1.94 11.30
N MET A 244 20.35 -3.21 11.47
CA MET A 244 19.80 -3.67 12.73
C MET A 244 20.92 -3.54 13.76
N ASN A 245 20.78 -2.58 14.68
CA ASN A 245 21.63 -2.53 15.86
C ASN A 245 21.64 -3.94 16.47
N PRO A 246 22.81 -4.55 16.71
CA PRO A 246 22.86 -5.84 17.36
C PRO A 246 22.13 -5.71 18.69
N LEU A 247 21.12 -6.57 18.90
CA LEU A 247 20.49 -6.78 20.19
C LEU A 247 21.63 -6.86 21.22
N VAL A 248 21.64 -5.89 22.15
CA VAL A 248 22.55 -5.90 23.28
C VAL A 248 22.41 -7.27 23.94
N PRO A 249 23.51 -8.05 24.09
CA PRO A 249 23.41 -9.33 24.77
C PRO A 249 22.89 -9.05 26.18
N MET A 250 21.76 -9.65 26.53
CA MET A 250 21.33 -9.75 27.92
C MET A 250 22.49 -10.41 28.69
N ASP A 251 23.10 -9.65 29.59
CA ASP A 251 24.12 -10.15 30.50
C ASP A 251 23.57 -11.33 31.30
N GLY A 252 24.26 -12.47 31.23
CA GLY A 252 23.91 -13.73 31.87
C GLY A 252 24.09 -13.76 33.39
N SER A 253 23.91 -12.63 34.06
CA SER A 253 24.19 -12.45 35.49
C SER A 253 22.94 -12.32 36.38
N GLN A 254 21.72 -12.52 35.85
CA GLN A 254 20.49 -12.59 36.67
C GLN A 254 19.75 -13.93 36.65
N ALA A 255 20.41 -15.01 36.22
CA ALA A 255 19.85 -16.36 36.31
C ALA A 255 20.36 -17.11 37.55
N PHE A 256 20.24 -16.56 38.76
CA PHE A 256 20.37 -17.33 40.00
C PHE A 256 19.77 -16.52 41.16
N VAL A 257 18.56 -16.88 41.59
CA VAL A 257 18.04 -16.95 42.97
C VAL A 257 16.52 -17.09 42.85
N LEU A 258 16.03 -18.32 42.80
CA LEU A 258 14.74 -18.77 43.38
C LEU A 258 14.55 -20.26 43.07
N ALA A 259 15.41 -21.07 43.65
CA ALA A 259 15.13 -22.46 43.96
C ALA A 259 16.00 -22.81 45.17
N MET A 260 15.36 -22.92 46.35
CA MET A 260 15.76 -23.58 47.60
C MET A 260 15.30 -22.76 48.82
N GLY A 261 14.38 -23.33 49.61
CA GLY A 261 13.87 -22.78 50.87
C GLY A 261 12.38 -23.14 51.09
N GLY A 262 11.99 -24.42 51.19
CA GLY A 262 11.98 -25.23 52.43
C GLY A 262 12.83 -24.78 53.60
#